data_AF-A0A7C4GDL5-F1
#
_entry.id   AF-A0A7C4GDL5-F1
#
_cell.length_a   1.000
_cell.length_b   1.000
_cell.length_c   1.000
_cell.angle_alpha   90.00
_cell.angle_beta   90.00
_cell.angle_gamma   90.00
#
_symmetry.space_group_name_H-M   'P 1'
#
loop_
_entity.id
_entity.type
_entity.pdbx_description
1 polymer ?
#
loop_
_entity_poly.entity_id
_entity_poly.type
_entity_poly.pdbx_seq_one_letter_code
_entity_poly.pdbx_strand_id
1 'polypeptide(L)'
;MSEWDPILFQLGTGAITGFIVGYALKKLMKILIVIVGGFLLVLAYLQWSGIIKVDYSTLIGKIENATKNIIGGATPIVSQITANIPFAGSFMAGFYIGYKKG
;
A
#
# COMPACT_ATOMS: atom_id res chain seq x y z
N MET A 1 6.19 19.14 -34.43
CA MET A 1 6.17 18.94 -32.97
C MET A 1 6.32 17.44 -32.78
N SER A 2 7.44 16.99 -32.23
CA SER A 2 7.88 15.59 -32.30
C SER A 2 7.03 14.70 -31.39
N GLU A 3 6.65 13.52 -31.89
CA GLU A 3 5.79 12.51 -31.23
C GLU A 3 6.27 12.02 -29.85
N TRP A 4 7.44 12.47 -29.39
CA TRP A 4 8.09 12.12 -28.12
C TRP A 4 7.63 12.95 -26.92
N ASP A 5 7.10 14.15 -27.14
CA ASP A 5 6.61 15.06 -26.08
C ASP A 5 5.57 14.43 -25.14
N PRO A 6 4.54 13.71 -25.62
CA PRO A 6 3.52 13.13 -24.73
C PRO A 6 4.07 12.00 -23.86
N ILE A 7 5.03 11.21 -24.34
CA ILE A 7 5.62 10.10 -23.57
C ILE A 7 6.52 10.65 -22.47
N LEU A 8 7.36 11.65 -22.78
CA LEU A 8 8.23 12.30 -21.79
C LEU A 8 7.41 12.99 -20.69
N PHE A 9 6.33 13.67 -21.05
CA PHE A 9 5.43 14.30 -20.09
C PHE A 9 4.73 13.25 -19.20
N GLN A 10 4.27 12.15 -19.78
CA GLN A 10 3.62 11.06 -19.05
C GLN A 10 4.59 10.34 -18.10
N LEU A 11 5.85 10.16 -18.51
CA LEU A 11 6.91 9.60 -17.68
C LEU A 11 7.28 10.51 -16.50
N GLY A 12 7.48 11.81 -16.76
CA GLY A 12 7.82 12.78 -15.72
C GLY A 12 6.71 12.91 -14.68
N THR A 13 5.46 13.06 -15.16
CA THR A 13 4.29 13.19 -14.28
C THR A 13 4.04 11.91 -13.48
N GLY A 14 4.18 10.73 -14.10
CA GLY A 14 4.08 9.45 -13.43
C GLY A 14 5.11 9.31 -12.30
N ALA A 15 6.37 9.58 -12.58
CA ALA A 15 7.45 9.49 -11.59
C ALA A 15 7.29 10.46 -10.41
N ILE A 16 6.94 11.73 -10.66
CA ILE A 16 6.73 12.72 -9.59
C ILE A 16 5.55 12.31 -8.71
N THR A 17 4.43 11.94 -9.33
CA THR A 17 3.23 11.52 -8.60
C THR A 17 3.50 10.26 -7.80
N GLY A 18 4.18 9.28 -8.41
CA GLY A 18 4.63 8.06 -7.74
C GLY A 18 5.48 8.37 -6.52
N PHE A 19 6.47 9.26 -6.66
CA PHE A 19 7.35 9.66 -5.56
C PHE A 19 6.59 10.25 -4.37
N ILE A 20 5.67 11.18 -4.61
CA ILE A 20 4.87 11.82 -3.56
C ILE A 20 4.00 10.77 -2.85
N VAL A 21 3.33 9.90 -3.61
CA VAL A 21 2.48 8.84 -3.06
C VAL A 21 3.30 7.85 -2.24
N GLY A 22 4.44 7.39 -2.76
CA GLY A 22 5.32 6.45 -2.07
C GLY A 22 5.85 7.01 -0.75
N TYR A 23 6.28 8.27 -0.76
CA TYR A 23 6.76 8.96 0.45
C TYR A 23 5.65 9.09 1.51
N ALA A 24 4.46 9.53 1.10
CA ALA A 24 3.32 9.67 1.99
C ALA A 24 2.91 8.30 2.58
N LEU A 25 2.86 7.25 1.75
CA LEU A 25 2.50 5.90 2.17
C LEU A 25 3.46 5.38 3.25
N LYS A 26 4.76 5.59 3.09
CA LYS A 26 5.76 5.14 4.06
C LYS A 26 5.57 5.81 5.43
N LYS A 27 5.27 7.11 5.45
CA LYS A 27 4.99 7.85 6.68
C LYS A 27 3.70 7.38 7.35
N LEU A 28 2.66 7.12 6.56
CA LEU A 28 1.41 6.53 7.03
C LEU A 28 1.63 5.13 7.63
N MET A 29 2.44 4.28 6.98
CA MET A 29 2.74 2.94 7.47
C MET A 29 3.47 2.95 8.82
N LYS A 30 4.41 3.90 9.04
CA LYS A 30 5.06 4.05 10.35
C LYS A 30 4.04 4.32 11.47
N ILE A 31 3.09 5.23 11.23
CA ILE A 31 2.03 5.54 12.19
C ILE A 31 1.11 4.33 12.42
N LEU A 32 0.71 3.66 11.33
CA LEU A 32 -0.16 2.48 11.40
C LEU A 32 0.47 1.34 12.19
N ILE A 33 1.76 1.06 11.97
CA ILE A 33 2.50 0.01 12.71
C ILE A 33 2.51 0.32 14.21
N VAL A 34 2.74 1.58 14.61
CA VAL A 34 2.73 1.98 16.02
C VAL A 34 1.35 1.77 16.64
N ILE A 35 0.28 2.18 15.94
CA ILE A 35 -1.09 2.03 16.44
C ILE A 35 -1.48 0.56 16.56
N VAL A 36 -1.25 -0.23 15.50
CA VAL A 36 -1.61 -1.66 15.46
C VAL A 36 -0.77 -2.44 16.47
N GLY A 37 0.53 -2.20 16.53
CA GLY A 37 1.42 -2.83 17.50
C GLY A 37 1.03 -2.50 18.95
N GLY A 38 0.75 -1.23 19.24
CA GLY A 38 0.25 -0.80 20.54
C GLY A 38 -1.08 -1.47 20.92
N PHE A 39 -2.01 -1.54 19.98
CA PHE A 39 -3.29 -2.22 20.19
C PHE A 39 -3.12 -3.71 20.48
N LEU A 40 -2.24 -4.41 19.74
CA LEU A 40 -1.94 -5.82 19.98
C LEU A 40 -1.29 -6.06 21.35
N LEU A 41 -0.39 -5.15 21.79
CA LEU A 41 0.20 -5.23 23.13
C LEU A 41 -0.85 -5.09 24.23
N VAL A 42 -1.79 -4.15 24.08
CA VAL A 42 -2.90 -3.97 25.02
C VAL A 42 -3.77 -5.23 25.07
N LEU A 43 -4.15 -5.79 23.92
CA LEU A 43 -4.91 -7.04 23.88
C LEU A 43 -4.17 -8.21 24.53
N ALA A 44 -2.87 -8.34 24.27
CA ALA A 44 -2.03 -9.38 24.88
C ALA A 44 -2.00 -9.23 26.41
N TYR A 45 -1.89 -8.00 26.91
CA TYR A 45 -1.92 -7.71 28.35
C TYR A 45 -3.27 -8.04 28.99
N LEU A 46 -4.39 -7.66 28.36
CA LEU A 46 -5.73 -8.00 28.86
C LEU A 46 -5.98 -9.51 28.84
N GLN A 47 -5.47 -10.21 27.82
CA GLN A 47 -5.56 -11.67 27.75
C GLN A 47 -4.74 -12.34 28.85
N TRP A 48 -3.52 -11.87 29.10
CA TRP A 48 -2.68 -12.39 30.18
C TRP A 48 -3.29 -12.14 31.56
N SER A 49 -3.93 -10.99 31.74
CA SER A 49 -4.69 -10.65 32.97
C SER A 49 -5.98 -11.46 33.14
N GLY A 50 -6.35 -12.30 32.15
CA GLY A 50 -7.56 -13.12 32.18
C GLY A 50 -8.87 -12.37 31.97
N ILE A 51 -8.82 -11.08 31.60
CA ILE A 51 -10.00 -10.22 31.42
C ILE A 51 -10.72 -10.56 30.11
N ILE A 52 -9.97 -10.92 29.06
CA ILE A 52 -10.51 -11.26 27.74
C ILE A 52 -9.90 -12.55 27.21
N LYS A 53 -10.65 -13.27 26.36
CA LYS A 53 -10.12 -14.37 25.54
C LYS A 53 -10.09 -13.93 24.08
N VAL A 54 -8.93 -13.97 23.44
CA VAL A 54 -8.79 -13.58 22.03
C VAL A 54 -8.96 -14.82 21.15
N ASP A 55 -9.97 -14.82 20.28
CA ASP A 55 -10.13 -15.86 19.25
C ASP A 55 -9.30 -15.52 18.00
N TYR A 56 -8.09 -16.09 17.97
CA TYR A 56 -7.17 -15.93 16.85
C TYR A 56 -7.68 -16.55 15.54
N SER A 57 -8.52 -17.58 15.59
CA SER A 57 -9.05 -18.25 14.39
C SER A 57 -9.96 -17.30 13.62
N THR A 58 -10.91 -16.68 14.33
CA THR A 58 -11.81 -15.68 13.73
C THR A 58 -11.05 -14.44 13.26
N LEU A 59 -10.01 -14.01 13.99
CA LEU A 59 -9.17 -12.87 13.58
C LEU A 59 -8.42 -13.16 12.28
N ILE A 60 -7.75 -14.31 12.18
CA ILE A 60 -7.00 -14.72 10.98
C ILE A 60 -7.97 -14.83 9.80
N GLY A 61 -9.13 -15.48 9.99
CA GLY A 61 -10.15 -15.59 8.93
C GLY A 61 -10.63 -14.23 8.40
N LYS A 62 -10.78 -13.22 9.27
CA LYS A 62 -11.12 -11.84 8.84
C LYS A 62 -9.98 -11.18 8.06
N ILE A 63 -8.73 -11.37 8.49
CA ILE A 63 -7.55 -10.84 7.79
C ILE A 63 -7.42 -11.49 6.41
N GLU A 64 -7.61 -12.80 6.32
CA GLU A 64 -7.57 -13.52 5.04
C GLU A 64 -8.66 -13.03 4.08
N ASN A 65 -9.90 -12.85 4.56
CA ASN A 65 -10.99 -12.33 3.74
C ASN A 65 -10.72 -10.89 3.28
N ALA A 66 -10.21 -10.03 4.17
CA ALA A 66 -9.80 -8.68 3.78
C ALA A 66 -8.71 -8.72 2.70
N THR A 67 -7.73 -9.61 2.84
CA THR A 67 -6.63 -9.78 1.88
C THR A 67 -7.15 -10.28 0.53
N LYS A 68 -8.04 -11.29 0.54
CA LYS A 68 -8.70 -11.80 -0.67
C LYS A 68 -9.51 -10.73 -1.39
N ASN A 69 -10.21 -9.86 -0.67
CA ASN A 69 -10.96 -8.75 -1.26
C ASN A 69 -10.04 -7.72 -1.92
N ILE A 70 -8.89 -7.41 -1.29
CA ILE A 70 -7.88 -6.51 -1.88
C ILE A 70 -7.30 -7.12 -3.16
N ILE A 71 -6.95 -8.39 -3.14
CA ILE A 71 -6.39 -9.09 -4.30
C ILE A 71 -7.44 -9.24 -5.41
N GLY A 72 -8.68 -9.62 -5.08
CA GLY A 72 -9.78 -9.71 -6.04
C GLY A 72 -10.09 -8.37 -6.72
N GLY A 73 -10.03 -7.28 -5.95
CA GLY A 73 -10.16 -5.91 -6.43
C GLY A 73 -8.96 -5.39 -7.24
N ALA A 74 -7.85 -6.12 -7.32
CA ALA A 74 -6.68 -5.73 -8.12
C ALA A 74 -6.83 -6.05 -9.62
N THR A 75 -7.76 -6.94 -10.00
CA THR A 75 -7.99 -7.35 -11.39
C THR A 75 -8.19 -6.18 -12.37
N PRO A 76 -9.01 -5.16 -12.04
CA PRO A 76 -9.16 -3.96 -12.88
C PRO A 76 -7.91 -3.08 -12.87
N ILE A 77 -7.09 -3.10 -11.82
CA ILE A 77 -5.86 -2.31 -11.76
C ILE A 77 -4.83 -2.88 -12.74
N VAL A 78 -4.76 -4.21 -12.86
CA VAL A 78 -3.86 -4.89 -13.81
C VAL A 78 -4.18 -4.52 -15.26
N SER A 79 -5.45 -4.43 -15.65
CA SER A 79 -5.84 -4.01 -17.00
C SER A 79 -5.49 -2.55 -17.30
N GLN A 80 -5.53 -1.66 -16.30
CA GLN A 80 -5.15 -0.26 -16.47
C GLN A 80 -3.63 -0.08 -16.57
N ILE A 81 -2.86 -0.91 -15.86
CA ILE A 81 -1.39 -0.94 -15.94
C ILE A 81 -0.94 -1.36 -17.34
N THR A 82 -1.53 -2.42 -17.90
CA THR A 82 -1.18 -2.89 -19.25
C THR A 82 -1.56 -1.89 -20.35
N ALA A 83 -2.61 -1.11 -20.16
CA ALA A 83 -3.00 -0.06 -21.10
C ALA A 83 -2.10 1.19 -21.05
N ASN A 84 -1.40 1.44 -19.94
CA ASN A 84 -0.60 2.65 -19.72
C ASN A 84 0.82 2.33 -19.23
N ILE A 85 1.51 1.42 -19.91
CA ILE A 85 2.83 0.92 -19.51
C ILE A 85 3.86 2.04 -19.23
N PRO A 86 4.03 3.09 -20.07
CA PRO A 86 5.00 4.14 -19.78
C PRO A 86 4.69 4.88 -18.47
N PHE A 87 3.43 5.25 -18.25
CA PHE A 87 3.00 5.87 -17.00
C PHE A 87 3.18 4.94 -15.80
N ALA A 88 2.73 3.69 -15.90
CA ALA A 88 2.82 2.74 -14.81
C ALA A 88 4.27 2.44 -14.42
N GLY A 89 5.16 2.27 -15.40
CA GLY A 89 6.59 2.05 -15.17
C GLY A 89 7.26 3.24 -14.47
N SER A 90 7.02 4.45 -14.95
CA SER A 90 7.55 5.67 -14.31
C SER A 90 6.96 5.91 -12.92
N PHE A 91 5.66 5.70 -12.75
CA PHE A 91 4.99 5.77 -11.44
C PHE A 91 5.59 4.77 -10.46
N MET A 92 5.76 3.50 -10.84
CA MET A 92 6.36 2.49 -9.97
C MET A 92 7.80 2.83 -9.59
N ALA A 93 8.60 3.32 -10.54
CA ALA A 93 9.97 3.77 -10.27
C ALA A 93 9.99 4.95 -9.28
N GLY A 94 9.16 5.97 -9.53
CA GLY A 94 9.01 7.12 -8.63
C GLY A 94 8.51 6.69 -7.25
N PHE A 95 7.50 5.84 -7.19
CA PHE A 95 6.92 5.29 -5.97
C PHE A 95 7.92 4.53 -5.13
N TYR A 96 8.70 3.64 -5.74
CA TYR A 96 9.72 2.88 -5.02
C TYR A 96 10.76 3.80 -4.38
N ILE A 97 11.22 4.82 -5.12
CA ILE A 97 12.17 5.81 -4.60
C ILE A 97 11.54 6.64 -3.48
N GLY A 98 10.30 7.09 -3.66
CA GLY A 98 9.54 7.85 -2.65
C GLY A 98 9.35 7.05 -1.37
N TYR A 99 8.92 5.80 -1.50
CA TYR A 99 8.73 4.87 -0.39
C TYR A 99 10.03 4.56 0.35
N LYS A 100 11.16 4.43 -0.36
CA LYS A 100 12.47 4.23 0.25
C LYS A 100 12.94 5.46 1.04
N LYS A 101 12.58 6.67 0.59
CA LYS A 101 12.96 7.93 1.25
C LYS A 101 12.04 8.35 2.40
N GLY A 102 10.80 7.85 2.45
CA GLY A 102 9.82 8.18 3.50
C GLY A 102 10.06 7.54 4.86
#